data_AF-A0A924YKJ0-F1
#
_entry.id   AF-A0A924YKJ0-F1
#
_cell.length_a   1.000
_cell.length_b   1.000
_cell.length_c   1.000
_cell.angle_alpha   90.00
_cell.angle_beta   90.00
_cell.angle_gamma   90.00
#
_symmetry.space_group_name_H-M   'P 1'
#
loop_
_entity.id
_entity.type
_entity.pdbx_description
1 polymer ?
#
loop_
_entity_poly.entity_id
_entity_poly.type
_entity_poly.pdbx_seq_one_letter_code
_entity_poly.pdbx_strand_id
1 'polypeptide(L)'
;TKLSEQVVTVVRERVGTIVPAVEPREDRLARLKKALDGKPTLTVMVKVAERHVGAPRIDPAAETELTLWCKELGWTTIDPVAGNEGDADILITGEGMSEFSSRRGGLVSVRGRVEVRAIDRKTGKILAIDRQTERVADATELLAGKDALQQAAATIAERLLPKLLDRDADKKIKGKKK
;
A
#
# COMPACT_ATOMS: atom_id res chain seq x y z
N THR A 1 39.61 16.99 -3.99
CA THR A 1 38.42 17.85 -4.12
C THR A 1 37.91 17.98 -5.56
N LYS A 2 38.79 18.02 -6.57
CA LYS A 2 38.38 18.08 -7.99
C LYS A 2 37.45 16.92 -8.44
N LEU A 3 37.69 15.70 -7.95
CA LEU A 3 36.86 14.53 -8.29
C LEU A 3 35.47 14.58 -7.63
N SER A 4 35.38 15.04 -6.37
CA SER A 4 34.10 15.19 -5.67
C SER A 4 33.21 16.24 -6.35
N GLU A 5 33.78 17.32 -6.86
CA GLU A 5 33.05 18.32 -7.65
C GLU A 5 32.54 17.74 -8.98
N GLN A 6 33.38 16.96 -9.69
CA GLN A 6 32.97 16.29 -10.93
C GLN A 6 31.85 15.26 -10.69
N VAL A 7 31.91 14.51 -9.59
CA VAL A 7 30.83 13.59 -9.21
C VAL A 7 29.54 14.35 -8.90
N VAL A 8 29.59 15.45 -8.16
CA VAL A 8 28.41 16.28 -7.89
C VAL A 8 27.79 16.81 -9.18
N THR A 9 28.61 17.29 -10.13
CA THR A 9 28.14 17.75 -11.43
C THR A 9 27.46 16.64 -12.22
N VAL A 10 28.10 15.47 -12.33
CA VAL A 10 27.52 14.32 -13.07
C VAL A 10 26.24 13.82 -12.41
N VAL A 11 26.18 13.77 -11.08
CA VAL A 11 24.98 13.37 -10.35
C VAL A 11 23.84 14.36 -10.58
N ARG A 12 24.11 15.67 -10.54
CA ARG A 12 23.09 16.70 -10.81
C ARG A 12 22.56 16.62 -12.25
N GLU A 13 23.45 16.51 -13.22
CA GLU A 13 23.10 16.45 -14.65
C GLU A 13 22.29 15.19 -14.99
N ARG A 14 22.58 14.08 -14.32
CA ARG A 14 21.97 12.77 -14.63
C ARG A 14 20.95 12.31 -13.59
N VAL A 15 20.58 13.13 -12.61
CA VAL A 15 19.69 12.73 -11.51
C VAL A 15 18.39 12.12 -12.03
N GLY A 16 17.78 12.69 -13.07
CA GLY A 16 16.55 12.18 -13.68
C GLY A 16 16.70 10.87 -14.48
N THR A 17 17.92 10.41 -14.72
CA THR A 17 18.22 9.09 -15.34
C THR A 17 18.77 8.07 -14.35
N ILE A 18 19.31 8.52 -13.22
CA ILE A 18 19.89 7.68 -12.17
C ILE A 18 18.85 7.36 -11.09
N VAL A 19 17.94 8.30 -10.82
CA VAL A 19 16.88 8.17 -9.82
C VAL A 19 15.54 8.21 -10.55
N PRO A 20 14.70 7.17 -10.42
CA PRO A 20 13.33 7.21 -10.95
C PRO A 20 12.57 8.40 -10.36
N ALA A 21 11.78 9.09 -11.18
CA ALA A 21 10.85 10.09 -10.68
C ALA A 21 9.80 9.38 -9.80
N VAL A 22 9.91 9.56 -8.48
CA VAL A 22 8.92 9.06 -7.53
C VAL A 22 7.86 10.14 -7.38
N GLU A 23 6.64 9.84 -7.81
CA GLU A 23 5.50 10.72 -7.58
C GLU A 23 5.22 10.82 -6.07
N PRO A 24 5.14 12.03 -5.50
CA PRO A 24 4.80 12.23 -4.10
C PRO A 24 3.49 11.54 -3.72
N ARG A 25 3.43 11.03 -2.49
CA ARG A 25 2.22 10.39 -1.94
C ARG A 25 0.98 11.28 -2.08
N GLU A 26 1.13 12.56 -1.81
CA GLU A 26 0.04 13.55 -1.86
C GLU A 26 -0.55 13.67 -3.27
N ASP A 27 0.30 13.69 -4.29
CA ASP A 27 -0.12 13.75 -5.70
C ASP A 27 -0.85 12.46 -6.11
N ARG A 28 -0.33 11.30 -5.68
CA ARG A 28 -0.97 9.99 -5.90
C ARG A 28 -2.35 9.92 -5.26
N LEU A 29 -2.47 10.43 -4.03
CA LEU A 29 -3.73 10.50 -3.30
C LEU A 29 -4.69 11.50 -3.93
N ALA A 30 -4.22 12.68 -4.37
CA ALA A 30 -5.04 13.68 -5.03
C ALA A 30 -5.62 13.16 -6.36
N ARG A 31 -4.79 12.46 -7.15
CA ARG A 31 -5.24 11.75 -8.36
C ARG A 31 -6.33 10.74 -8.03
N LEU A 32 -6.12 9.97 -6.95
CA LEU A 32 -7.10 8.98 -6.52
C LEU A 32 -8.41 9.64 -6.06
N LYS A 33 -8.36 10.66 -5.19
CA LYS A 33 -9.54 11.43 -4.76
C LYS A 33 -10.33 11.95 -5.96
N LYS A 34 -9.64 12.51 -6.96
CA LYS A 34 -10.27 12.99 -8.20
C LYS A 34 -10.94 11.87 -9.01
N ALA A 35 -10.35 10.67 -9.06
CA ALA A 35 -10.92 9.53 -9.75
C ALA A 35 -12.15 8.91 -9.04
N LEU A 36 -12.29 9.20 -7.73
CA LEU A 36 -13.37 8.69 -6.88
C LEU A 36 -14.41 9.75 -6.53
N ASP A 37 -14.30 10.96 -7.09
CA ASP A 37 -15.24 12.05 -6.84
C ASP A 37 -16.67 11.64 -7.26
N GLY A 38 -17.64 11.90 -6.37
CA GLY A 38 -19.05 11.51 -6.55
C GLY A 38 -19.37 10.02 -6.37
N LYS A 39 -18.40 9.16 -6.00
CA LYS A 39 -18.65 7.74 -5.69
C LYS A 39 -19.02 7.54 -4.20
N PRO A 40 -19.77 6.48 -3.86
CA PRO A 40 -20.21 6.25 -2.48
C PRO A 40 -19.03 5.97 -1.54
N THR A 41 -19.12 6.48 -0.32
CA THR A 41 -18.21 6.12 0.77
C THR A 41 -18.48 4.69 1.23
N LEU A 42 -17.42 3.97 1.58
CA LEU A 42 -17.51 2.59 2.05
C LEU A 42 -17.13 2.51 3.54
N THR A 43 -17.65 1.50 4.23
CA THR A 43 -17.14 1.12 5.56
C THR A 43 -16.20 -0.07 5.41
N VAL A 44 -14.94 0.10 5.77
CA VAL A 44 -13.90 -0.91 5.55
C VAL A 44 -13.24 -1.33 6.86
N MET A 45 -12.94 -2.62 6.98
CA MET A 45 -12.03 -3.13 8.00
C MET A 45 -10.78 -3.65 7.30
N VAL A 46 -9.62 -3.21 7.76
CA VAL A 46 -8.32 -3.63 7.23
C VAL A 46 -7.64 -4.49 8.27
N LYS A 47 -7.15 -5.67 7.86
CA LYS A 47 -6.43 -6.60 8.72
C LYS A 47 -5.26 -7.23 7.96
N VAL A 48 -4.04 -6.83 8.29
CA VAL A 48 -2.83 -7.33 7.63
C VAL A 48 -1.89 -7.92 8.67
N ALA A 49 -1.64 -9.22 8.58
CA ALA A 49 -0.66 -9.87 9.44
C ALA A 49 0.75 -9.61 8.92
N GLU A 50 1.62 -9.00 9.73
CA GLU A 50 2.97 -8.61 9.31
C GLU A 50 4.07 -9.38 10.05
N ARG A 51 5.19 -9.65 9.36
CA ARG A 51 6.38 -10.27 9.94
C ARG A 51 7.68 -9.79 9.30
N HIS A 52 8.76 -9.79 10.08
CA HIS A 52 10.12 -9.73 9.53
C HIS A 52 10.77 -11.10 9.61
N VAL A 53 11.57 -11.48 8.64
CA VAL A 53 12.40 -12.67 8.74
C VAL A 53 13.47 -12.44 9.81
N GLY A 54 13.55 -13.32 10.81
CA GLY A 54 14.58 -13.27 11.85
C GLY A 54 14.28 -12.35 13.04
N ALA A 55 13.12 -11.67 13.06
CA ALA A 55 12.67 -10.87 14.21
C ALA A 55 11.21 -11.21 14.57
N PRO A 56 10.78 -10.98 15.83
CA PRO A 56 9.36 -11.02 16.17
C PRO A 56 8.55 -9.99 15.36
N ARG A 57 7.22 -10.13 15.39
CA ARG A 57 6.26 -9.30 14.63
C ARG A 57 6.65 -7.81 14.67
N ILE A 58 6.84 -7.21 13.49
CA ILE A 58 6.98 -5.76 13.31
C ILE A 58 5.59 -5.13 13.51
N ASP A 59 5.56 -3.92 14.07
CA ASP A 59 4.38 -3.06 14.13
C ASP A 59 3.66 -3.00 12.77
N PRO A 60 2.32 -2.92 12.73
CA PRO A 60 1.53 -3.11 11.51
C PRO A 60 1.66 -1.91 10.55
N ALA A 61 2.71 -1.90 9.73
CA ALA A 61 3.09 -0.81 8.84
C ALA A 61 2.23 -0.79 7.57
N ALA A 62 1.96 -1.95 6.97
CA ALA A 62 1.08 -2.10 5.82
C ALA A 62 -0.40 -1.90 6.17
N GLU A 63 -0.86 -2.43 7.32
CA GLU A 63 -2.24 -2.22 7.79
C GLU A 63 -2.52 -0.74 8.05
N THR A 64 -1.60 -0.07 8.76
CA THR A 64 -1.71 1.36 9.06
C THR A 64 -1.77 2.18 7.79
N GLU A 65 -0.89 1.90 6.83
CA GLU A 65 -0.86 2.64 5.57
C GLU A 65 -2.15 2.44 4.77
N LEU A 66 -2.62 1.20 4.57
CA LEU A 66 -3.89 0.94 3.88
C LEU A 66 -5.09 1.63 4.56
N THR A 67 -5.13 1.61 5.89
CA THR A 67 -6.16 2.27 6.69
C THR A 67 -6.12 3.79 6.50
N LEU A 68 -4.91 4.37 6.49
CA LEU A 68 -4.71 5.79 6.26
C LEU A 68 -5.20 6.22 4.88
N TRP A 69 -4.90 5.44 3.83
CA TRP A 69 -5.44 5.71 2.49
C TRP A 69 -6.97 5.65 2.46
N CYS A 70 -7.60 4.67 3.13
CA CYS A 70 -9.06 4.60 3.21
C CYS A 70 -9.65 5.82 3.93
N LYS A 71 -9.07 6.25 5.07
CA LYS A 71 -9.50 7.45 5.79
C LYS A 71 -9.36 8.71 4.94
N GLU A 72 -8.24 8.84 4.25
CA GLU A 72 -7.98 9.99 3.38
C GLU A 72 -9.01 10.10 2.26
N LEU A 73 -9.50 8.98 1.74
CA LEU A 73 -10.60 8.93 0.76
C LEU A 73 -11.98 9.22 1.35
N GLY A 74 -12.08 9.49 2.65
CA GLY A 74 -13.34 9.74 3.35
C GLY A 74 -14.15 8.48 3.65
N TRP A 75 -13.52 7.31 3.62
CA TRP A 75 -14.18 6.05 4.00
C TRP A 75 -14.17 5.88 5.52
N THR A 76 -15.19 5.21 6.04
CA THR A 76 -15.25 4.84 7.46
C THR A 76 -14.37 3.62 7.67
N THR A 77 -13.37 3.72 8.55
CA THR A 77 -12.48 2.61 8.89
C THR A 77 -12.83 2.04 10.24
N ILE A 78 -13.06 0.72 10.33
CA ILE A 78 -13.29 0.00 11.58
C ILE A 78 -11.98 -0.61 12.04
N ASP A 79 -11.64 -0.38 13.30
CA ASP A 79 -10.47 -0.98 13.95
C ASP A 79 -10.66 -2.50 14.10
N PRO A 80 -9.70 -3.34 13.67
CA PRO A 80 -9.83 -4.80 13.70
C PRO A 80 -9.71 -5.41 15.11
N VAL A 81 -9.30 -4.65 16.13
CA VAL A 81 -9.14 -5.11 17.51
C VAL A 81 -10.33 -4.67 18.38
N ALA A 82 -10.74 -3.41 18.26
CA ALA A 82 -11.79 -2.80 19.08
C ALA A 82 -13.18 -2.84 18.41
N GLY A 83 -13.24 -2.92 17.09
CA GLY A 83 -14.48 -2.88 16.32
C GLY A 83 -15.09 -4.25 16.03
N ASN A 84 -16.30 -4.24 15.45
CA ASN A 84 -16.98 -5.45 15.01
C ASN A 84 -16.85 -5.62 13.50
N GLU A 85 -16.37 -6.79 13.07
CA GLU A 85 -16.27 -7.16 11.65
C GLU A 85 -17.63 -7.08 10.93
N GLY A 86 -18.73 -7.34 11.65
CA GLY A 86 -20.10 -7.28 11.14
C GLY A 86 -20.54 -5.90 10.63
N ASP A 87 -19.91 -4.83 11.10
CA ASP A 87 -20.27 -3.46 10.70
C ASP A 87 -19.55 -3.01 9.42
N ALA A 88 -18.55 -3.79 8.97
CA ALA A 88 -17.83 -3.51 7.74
C ALA A 88 -18.66 -3.89 6.51
N ASP A 89 -18.56 -3.09 5.46
CA ASP A 89 -19.02 -3.46 4.14
C ASP A 89 -17.99 -4.35 3.43
N ILE A 90 -16.72 -3.98 3.53
CA ILE A 90 -15.59 -4.67 2.88
C ILE A 90 -14.54 -5.02 3.91
N LEU A 91 -14.04 -6.25 3.80
CA LEU A 91 -12.90 -6.74 4.56
C LEU A 91 -11.66 -6.76 3.66
N ILE A 92 -10.65 -5.97 3.99
CA ILE A 92 -9.34 -6.03 3.34
C ILE A 92 -8.44 -6.89 4.23
N THR A 93 -8.12 -8.10 3.79
CA THR A 93 -7.31 -9.06 4.56
C THR A 93 -6.04 -9.41 3.81
N GLY A 94 -4.94 -9.60 4.53
CA GLY A 94 -3.66 -9.86 3.88
C GLY A 94 -2.52 -10.25 4.80
N GLU A 95 -1.35 -10.42 4.17
CA GLU A 95 -0.08 -10.67 4.84
C GLU A 95 1.01 -9.74 4.30
N GLY A 96 1.88 -9.28 5.19
CA GLY A 96 3.09 -8.55 4.88
C GLY A 96 4.32 -9.28 5.40
N MET A 97 5.37 -9.39 4.59
CA MET A 97 6.67 -9.87 5.06
C MET A 97 7.80 -8.96 4.61
N SER A 98 8.80 -8.78 5.47
CA SER A 98 10.06 -8.13 5.09
C SER A 98 11.28 -8.97 5.48
N GLU A 99 12.36 -8.81 4.74
CA GLU A 99 13.61 -9.56 4.94
C GLU A 99 14.84 -8.71 4.59
N PHE A 100 15.90 -8.86 5.40
CA PHE A 100 17.22 -8.37 5.05
C PHE A 100 17.64 -8.86 3.65
N SER A 101 18.15 -7.94 2.83
CA SER A 101 18.67 -8.28 1.50
C SER A 101 20.19 -8.10 1.43
N SER A 102 20.72 -6.94 1.82
CA SER A 102 22.15 -6.65 1.75
C SER A 102 22.54 -5.45 2.62
N ARG A 103 23.83 -5.27 2.87
CA ARG A 103 24.38 -4.07 3.52
C ARG A 103 25.59 -3.55 2.74
N ARG A 104 25.61 -2.24 2.43
CA ARG A 104 26.72 -1.59 1.72
C ARG A 104 26.87 -0.15 2.16
N GLY A 105 28.10 0.26 2.50
CA GLY A 105 28.42 1.66 2.82
C GLY A 105 27.64 2.23 4.01
N GLY A 106 27.33 1.40 5.02
CA GLY A 106 26.54 1.79 6.19
C GLY A 106 25.02 1.71 6.00
N LEU A 107 24.54 1.47 4.78
CA LEU A 107 23.12 1.30 4.49
C LEU A 107 22.73 -0.17 4.48
N VAL A 108 21.59 -0.47 5.11
CA VAL A 108 20.89 -1.76 5.06
C VAL A 108 19.81 -1.68 3.99
N SER A 109 19.82 -2.64 3.07
CA SER A 109 18.74 -2.86 2.13
C SER A 109 17.83 -3.98 2.62
N VAL A 110 16.53 -3.70 2.65
CA VAL A 110 15.47 -4.65 3.01
C VAL A 110 14.51 -4.79 1.83
N ARG A 111 13.97 -5.98 1.65
CA ARG A 111 12.87 -6.26 0.73
C ARG A 111 11.60 -6.50 1.53
N GLY A 112 10.52 -5.84 1.15
CA GLY A 112 9.19 -6.03 1.72
C GLY A 112 8.21 -6.51 0.65
N ARG A 113 7.25 -7.35 1.03
CA ARG A 113 6.16 -7.78 0.17
C ARG A 113 4.85 -7.78 0.94
N VAL A 114 3.83 -7.18 0.36
CA VAL A 114 2.46 -7.16 0.88
C VAL A 114 1.54 -7.84 -0.11
N GLU A 115 0.64 -8.67 0.38
CA GLU A 115 -0.40 -9.32 -0.41
C GLU A 115 -1.74 -9.16 0.29
N VAL A 116 -2.73 -8.62 -0.41
CA VAL A 116 -4.05 -8.37 0.18
C VAL A 116 -5.16 -8.80 -0.78
N ARG A 117 -6.31 -9.11 -0.20
CA ARG A 117 -7.58 -9.31 -0.90
C ARG A 117 -8.65 -8.45 -0.26
N ALA A 118 -9.54 -7.90 -1.07
CA ALA A 118 -10.73 -7.21 -0.62
C ALA A 118 -11.95 -8.11 -0.83
N ILE A 119 -12.74 -8.31 0.22
CA ILE A 119 -13.88 -9.23 0.26
C ILE A 119 -15.13 -8.44 0.58
N ASP A 120 -16.18 -8.65 -0.20
CA ASP A 120 -17.52 -8.19 0.16
C ASP A 120 -18.04 -9.00 1.36
N ARG A 121 -18.21 -8.36 2.53
CA ARG A 121 -18.55 -9.08 3.76
C ARG A 121 -19.88 -9.84 3.65
N LYS A 122 -20.88 -9.26 2.99
CA LYS A 122 -22.24 -9.83 2.91
C LYS A 122 -22.28 -11.09 2.05
N THR A 123 -21.50 -11.12 0.99
CA THR A 123 -21.54 -12.21 -0.01
C THR A 123 -20.35 -13.16 0.06
N GLY A 124 -19.26 -12.77 0.75
CA GLY A 124 -17.99 -13.50 0.74
C GLY A 124 -17.23 -13.42 -0.58
N LYS A 125 -17.70 -12.65 -1.56
CA LYS A 125 -17.07 -12.54 -2.87
C LYS A 125 -15.77 -11.73 -2.78
N ILE A 126 -14.70 -12.24 -3.37
CA ILE A 126 -13.47 -11.47 -3.56
C ILE A 126 -13.70 -10.42 -4.65
N LEU A 127 -13.59 -9.14 -4.28
CA LEU A 127 -13.76 -7.99 -5.16
C LEU A 127 -12.47 -7.65 -5.90
N ALA A 128 -11.33 -7.75 -5.21
CA ALA A 128 -10.03 -7.49 -5.78
C ALA A 128 -8.93 -8.21 -4.99
N ILE A 129 -7.82 -8.51 -5.68
CA ILE A 129 -6.60 -9.05 -5.11
C ILE A 129 -5.44 -8.25 -5.68
N ASP A 130 -4.47 -7.91 -4.85
CA ASP A 130 -3.23 -7.28 -5.29
C ASP A 130 -2.06 -7.69 -4.40
N ARG A 131 -0.85 -7.53 -4.92
CA ARG A 131 0.40 -7.74 -4.21
C ARG A 131 1.46 -6.79 -4.75
N GLN A 132 2.36 -6.38 -3.88
CA GLN A 132 3.47 -5.51 -4.25
C GLN A 132 4.72 -5.93 -3.48
N THR A 133 5.86 -5.89 -4.17
CA THR A 133 7.19 -6.05 -3.56
C THR A 133 7.94 -4.74 -3.71
N GLU A 134 8.52 -4.25 -2.63
CA GLU A 134 9.37 -3.06 -2.61
C GLU A 134 10.72 -3.37 -2.01
N ARG A 135 11.71 -2.54 -2.36
CA ARG A 135 13.05 -2.58 -1.77
C ARG A 135 13.41 -1.19 -1.27
N VAL A 136 13.78 -1.12 -0.01
CA VAL A 136 14.16 0.14 0.64
C VAL A 136 15.54 -0.01 1.25
N ALA A 137 16.32 1.08 1.22
CA ALA A 137 17.60 1.18 1.91
C ALA A 137 17.53 2.26 2.98
N ASP A 138 17.99 1.93 4.19
CA ASP A 138 18.03 2.84 5.34
C ASP A 138 19.30 2.59 6.17
N ALA A 139 19.62 3.43 7.15
CA ALA A 139 20.67 3.18 8.13
C ALA A 139 20.35 1.95 9.00
N THR A 140 19.07 1.68 9.27
CA THR A 140 18.64 0.56 10.13
C THR A 140 17.72 -0.42 9.40
N GLU A 141 17.88 -1.70 9.71
CA GLU A 141 17.09 -2.78 9.09
C GLU A 141 15.60 -2.68 9.43
N LEU A 142 15.28 -2.34 10.69
CA LEU A 142 13.90 -2.26 11.16
C LEU A 142 13.12 -1.13 10.48
N LEU A 143 13.73 0.04 10.29
CA LEU A 143 13.10 1.14 9.56
C LEU A 143 12.96 0.80 8.08
N ALA A 144 14.02 0.28 7.44
CA ALA A 144 13.93 -0.17 6.05
C ALA A 144 12.83 -1.21 5.82
N GLY A 145 12.61 -2.12 6.78
CA GLY A 145 11.53 -3.10 6.73
C GLY A 145 10.14 -2.50 6.83
N LYS A 146 9.93 -1.56 7.76
CA LYS A 146 8.66 -0.84 7.88
C LYS A 146 8.37 -0.01 6.63
N ASP A 147 9.36 0.72 6.15
CA ASP A 147 9.23 1.56 4.96
C ASP A 147 8.92 0.72 3.71
N ALA A 148 9.56 -0.44 3.56
CA ALA A 148 9.27 -1.34 2.43
C ALA A 148 7.83 -1.85 2.46
N LEU A 149 7.29 -2.17 3.65
CA LEU A 149 5.90 -2.60 3.81
C LEU A 149 4.92 -1.44 3.55
N GLN A 150 5.23 -0.23 4.05
CA GLN A 150 4.42 0.97 3.79
C GLN A 150 4.38 1.33 2.31
N GLN A 151 5.52 1.37 1.64
CA GLN A 151 5.57 1.68 0.21
C GLN A 151 4.81 0.64 -0.61
N ALA A 152 4.94 -0.65 -0.27
CA ALA A 152 4.19 -1.72 -0.92
C ALA A 152 2.67 -1.55 -0.72
N ALA A 153 2.24 -1.23 0.50
CA ALA A 153 0.86 -0.98 0.85
C ALA A 153 0.25 0.24 0.13
N ALA A 154 0.98 1.36 0.07
CA ALA A 154 0.55 2.56 -0.65
C ALA A 154 0.35 2.28 -2.15
N THR A 155 1.30 1.58 -2.75
CA THR A 155 1.24 1.18 -4.16
C THR A 155 0.07 0.22 -4.44
N ILE A 156 -0.25 -0.67 -3.49
CA ILE A 156 -1.46 -1.50 -3.55
C ILE A 156 -2.72 -0.65 -3.44
N ALA A 157 -2.78 0.31 -2.50
CA ALA A 157 -3.95 1.14 -2.26
C ALA A 157 -4.41 1.85 -3.53
N GLU A 158 -3.47 2.43 -4.29
CA GLU A 158 -3.75 3.12 -5.55
C GLU A 158 -4.45 2.24 -6.59
N ARG A 159 -4.11 0.94 -6.63
CA ARG A 159 -4.65 -0.01 -7.62
C ARG A 159 -5.87 -0.77 -7.11
N LEU A 160 -5.93 -1.02 -5.81
CA LEU A 160 -6.96 -1.85 -5.17
C LEU A 160 -8.21 -1.03 -4.88
N LEU A 161 -8.07 0.14 -4.26
CA LEU A 161 -9.21 0.92 -3.75
C LEU A 161 -10.19 1.38 -4.86
N PRO A 162 -9.75 1.82 -6.06
CA PRO A 162 -10.68 2.13 -7.15
C PRO A 162 -11.61 0.97 -7.53
N LYS A 163 -11.10 -0.26 -7.50
CA LYS A 163 -11.84 -1.46 -7.92
C LYS A 163 -12.98 -1.81 -6.96
N LEU A 164 -12.95 -1.30 -5.74
CA LEU A 164 -13.95 -1.60 -4.71
C LEU A 164 -15.27 -0.86 -4.92
N LEU A 165 -15.23 0.23 -5.70
CA LEU A 165 -16.41 1.06 -5.94
C LEU A 165 -17.30 0.53 -7.06
N ASP A 166 -16.81 -0.42 -7.87
CA ASP A 166 -17.56 -1.02 -8.98
C ASP A 166 -18.36 -2.27 -8.54
N ARG A 167 -18.77 -2.31 -7.26
CA ARG A 167 -19.51 -3.40 -6.58
C ARG A 167 -20.72 -3.94 -7.35
N ASP A 168 -21.30 -3.14 -8.25
CA ASP A 168 -22.50 -3.44 -9.02
C ASP A 168 -22.27 -3.70 -10.53
N ALA A 169 -21.02 -3.82 -11.00
CA ALA A 169 -20.76 -4.13 -12.42
C ALA A 169 -21.47 -5.43 -12.87
N ASP A 170 -21.56 -6.42 -11.98
CA ASP A 170 -22.27 -7.68 -12.25
C ASP A 170 -23.81 -7.56 -12.22
N LYS A 171 -24.38 -6.58 -11.50
CA LYS A 171 -25.84 -6.36 -11.50
C LYS A 171 -26.31 -5.75 -12.82
N LYS A 172 -25.50 -4.89 -13.45
CA LYS A 172 -25.82 -4.27 -14.76
C LYS A 172 -25.92 -5.31 -15.88
N ILE A 173 -25.17 -6.42 -15.80
CA ILE A 173 -25.22 -7.49 -16.82
C ILE A 173 -26.53 -8.30 -16.71
N LYS A 174 -27.05 -8.53 -15.49
CA LYS A 174 -28.32 -9.24 -15.29
C LYS A 174 -29.56 -8.41 -15.65
N GLY A 175 -29.49 -7.08 -15.59
CA GLY A 175 -30.60 -6.17 -15.91
C GLY A 175 -30.80 -5.90 -17.41
N LYS A 176 -29.85 -6.26 -18.28
CA LYS A 176 -29.94 -6.10 -19.75
C LYS A 176 -30.48 -7.32 -20.49
N LYS A 177 -30.84 -8.40 -19.78
CA LYS A 177 -31.59 -9.54 -20.31
C LYS A 177 -33.06 -9.41 -19.92
N LYS A 178 -33.77 -8.43 -20.48
CA LYS A 178 -35.23 -8.44 -20.61
C LYS A 178 -35.58 -7.79 -21.93
#